data_AF-A0A0A2EXR6-F1
#
_entry.id   AF-A0A0A2EXR6-F1
#
_cell.length_a   1.000
_cell.length_b   1.000
_cell.length_c   1.000
_cell.angle_alpha   90.00
_cell.angle_beta   90.00
_cell.angle_gamma   90.00
#
_symmetry.space_group_name_H-M   'P 1'
#
loop_
_entity.id
_entity.type
_entity.pdbx_description
1 polymer ?
#
loop_
_entity_poly.entity_id
_entity_poly.type
_entity_poly.pdbx_seq_one_letter_code
_entity_poly.pdbx_strand_id
1 'polypeptide(L)' 'MTYSKYNYLLVALSVAIIIVGFALMSGGGSTDPETFNPEIFSTRRIVVAPIVCLSGFLLMIYAILASPKRK' A
#
# COMPACT_ATOMS: atom_id res chain seq x y z
N MET A 1 -17.55 -1.35 -22.23
CA MET A 1 -16.76 -1.14 -20.99
C MET A 1 -16.52 0.36 -20.84
N THR A 2 -17.50 1.12 -20.33
CA THR A 2 -17.33 2.57 -20.12
C THR A 2 -17.05 2.79 -18.65
N TYR A 3 -15.77 2.63 -18.28
CA TYR A 3 -15.29 2.90 -16.93
C TYR A 3 -15.44 4.40 -16.66
N SER A 4 -16.25 4.75 -15.65
CA SER A 4 -16.36 6.15 -15.19
C SER A 4 -14.97 6.64 -14.77
N LYS A 5 -14.52 7.79 -15.30
CA LYS A 5 -13.20 8.39 -15.00
C LYS A 5 -12.91 8.50 -13.49
N TYR A 6 -13.96 8.64 -12.69
CA TYR A 6 -13.89 8.67 -11.22
C TYR A 6 -13.37 7.36 -10.61
N ASN A 7 -13.75 6.20 -11.14
CA ASN A 7 -13.33 4.92 -10.60
C ASN A 7 -11.86 4.64 -10.94
N TYR A 8 -11.42 5.06 -12.12
CA TYR A 8 -10.01 4.96 -12.51
C TYR A 8 -9.10 5.80 -11.60
N LEU A 9 -9.56 6.99 -11.21
CA LEU A 9 -8.84 7.83 -10.25
C LEU A 9 -8.72 7.16 -8.87
N LEU A 10 -9.80 6.54 -8.38
CA LEU A 10 -9.78 5.81 -7.10
C LEU A 10 -8.85 4.58 -7.14
N VAL A 11 -8.84 3.85 -8.26
CA VAL A 11 -7.90 2.74 -8.48
C VAL A 11 -6.46 3.27 -8.49
N ALA A 12 -6.16 4.34 -9.23
CA ALA A 12 -4.83 4.93 -9.29
C ALA A 12 -4.35 5.43 -7.91
N LEU A 13 -5.24 6.04 -7.12
CA LEU A 13 -4.95 6.45 -5.75
C LEU A 13 -4.64 5.23 -4.86
N SER A 14 -5.41 4.16 -4.99
CA SER A 14 -5.19 2.92 -4.23
C SER A 14 -3.83 2.29 -4.55
N VAL A 15 -3.44 2.27 -5.83
CA VAL A 15 -2.09 1.83 -6.26
C VAL A 15 -1.01 2.70 -5.63
N ALA A 16 -1.17 4.03 -5.63
CA ALA A 16 -0.19 4.94 -5.04
C ALA A 16 -0.01 4.67 -3.54
N ILE A 17 -1.09 4.44 -2.79
CA ILE A 17 -1.04 4.11 -1.36
C ILE A 17 -0.32 2.77 -1.12
N ILE A 18 -0.58 1.76 -1.94
CA ILE A 18 0.11 0.46 -1.86
C ILE A 18 1.62 0.62 -2.09
N ILE A 19 2.00 1.38 -3.13
CA ILE A 19 3.42 1.66 -3.43
C ILE A 19 4.09 2.37 -2.25
N VAL A 20 3.42 3.35 -1.63
CA VAL A 20 3.93 4.02 -0.44
C VAL A 20 4.07 3.04 0.73
N GLY A 21 3.09 2.15 0.94
CA GLY A 21 3.15 1.10 1.96
C GLY A 21 4.40 0.22 1.80
N PHE A 22 4.65 -0.29 0.59
CA PHE A 22 5.86 -1.08 0.31
C PHE A 22 7.14 -0.27 0.45
N ALA A 23 7.16 0.99 0.00
CA ALA A 23 8.32 1.86 0.16
C ALA A 23 8.65 2.10 1.64
N LEU A 24 7.64 2.25 2.50
CA LEU A 24 7.81 2.40 3.94
C LEU A 24 8.35 1.13 4.61
N MET A 25 8.11 -0.06 4.04
CA MET A 25 8.69 -1.33 4.51
C MET A 25 10.17 -1.48 4.11
N SER A 26 10.64 -0.71 3.13
CA SER A 26 12.02 -0.80 2.65
C SER A 26 13.04 -0.30 3.69
N GLY A 27 14.22 -0.93 3.69
CA GLY A 27 15.33 -0.61 4.59
C GLY A 27 15.40 -1.49 5.83
N GLY A 28 16.43 -1.26 6.65
CA GLY A 28 16.72 -2.09 7.84
C GLY A 28 17.56 -3.33 7.51
N GLY A 29 17.88 -3.56 6.24
CA GLY A 29 18.87 -4.57 5.86
C GLY A 29 20.21 -4.30 6.57
N SER A 30 20.83 -5.36 7.08
CA SER A 30 22.21 -5.31 7.54
C SER A 30 23.14 -5.49 6.35
N THR A 31 24.21 -4.70 6.29
CA THR A 31 25.28 -4.85 5.29
C THR A 31 26.13 -6.10 5.57
N ASP A 32 26.18 -6.54 6.84
CA ASP A 32 26.91 -7.72 7.29
C ASP A 32 25.94 -8.76 7.88
N PRO A 33 25.84 -9.98 7.33
CA PRO A 33 24.88 -11.00 7.78
C PRO A 33 25.07 -11.44 9.24
N GLU A 34 26.26 -11.23 9.81
CA GLU A 34 26.60 -11.51 11.21
C GLU A 34 26.18 -10.39 12.18
N THR A 35 25.82 -9.20 11.66
CA THR A 35 25.47 -8.04 12.49
C THR A 35 23.96 -7.82 12.47
N PHE A 36 23.34 -7.90 13.64
CA PHE A 36 21.91 -7.64 13.78
C PHE A 36 21.62 -6.13 13.73
N ASN A 37 20.85 -5.67 12.73
CA ASN A 37 20.43 -4.26 12.64
C ASN A 37 19.08 -4.07 13.38
N PRO A 38 19.04 -3.38 14.54
CA PRO A 38 17.81 -3.19 15.31
C PRO A 38 16.76 -2.33 14.58
N GLU A 39 17.15 -1.60 13.53
CA GLU A 39 16.21 -0.83 12.72
C GLU A 39 15.20 -1.68 11.94
N ILE A 40 15.41 -3.00 11.82
CA ILE A 40 14.38 -3.90 11.26
C ILE A 40 13.10 -3.86 12.11
N PHE A 41 13.25 -3.70 13.43
CA PHE A 41 12.15 -3.66 14.39
C PHE A 41 11.54 -2.27 14.56
N SER A 42 11.84 -1.34 13.65
CA SER A 42 11.21 -0.03 13.66
C SER A 42 9.68 -0.18 13.60
N THR A 43 8.98 0.43 14.56
CA THR A 43 7.51 0.49 14.59
C THR A 43 6.94 1.02 13.28
N ARG A 44 7.67 1.92 12.59
CA ARG A 44 7.31 2.40 11.26
C ARG A 44 7.24 1.28 10.22
N ARG A 45 8.23 0.36 10.21
CA ARG A 45 8.34 -0.70 9.20
C ARG A 45 7.44 -1.90 9.49
N ILE A 46 7.27 -2.26 10.76
CA ILE A 46 6.51 -3.46 11.15
C ILE A 46 5.04 -3.16 11.40
N VAL A 47 4.69 -1.93 11.80
CA VAL A 47 3.29 -1.59 12.16
C VAL A 47 2.71 -0.60 11.18
N VAL A 48 3.34 0.56 11.02
CA VAL A 48 2.77 1.64 10.19
C VAL A 48 2.73 1.25 8.72
N ALA A 49 3.82 0.70 8.18
CA ALA A 49 3.91 0.36 6.77
C ALA A 49 2.91 -0.73 6.34
N PRO A 50 2.72 -1.84 7.09
CA PRO A 50 1.69 -2.83 6.78
C PRO A 50 0.26 -2.28 6.89
N ILE A 51 -0.02 -1.41 7.87
CA ILE A 51 -1.34 -0.78 7.99
C ILE A 51 -1.64 0.11 6.78
N VAL A 52 -0.66 0.92 6.35
CA VAL A 52 -0.78 1.76 5.15
C VAL A 52 -1.01 0.89 3.91
N CYS A 53 -0.24 -0.18 3.75
CA CYS A 53 -0.37 -1.10 2.62
C CYS A 53 -1.76 -1.77 2.60
N LEU A 54 -2.22 -2.28 3.76
CA LEU A 54 -3.54 -2.89 3.92
C LEU A 54 -4.66 -1.91 3.60
N SER A 55 -4.56 -0.66 4.04
CA SER A 55 -5.54 0.38 3.72
C SER A 55 -5.64 0.63 2.22
N GLY A 56 -4.52 0.58 1.49
CA GLY A 56 -4.49 0.69 0.03
C GLY A 56 -5.19 -0.48 -0.66
N PHE A 57 -5.02 -1.71 -0.17
CA PHE A 57 -5.75 -2.87 -0.68
C PHE A 57 -7.26 -2.80 -0.39
N LEU A 58 -7.66 -2.35 0.80
CA LEU A 58 -9.08 -2.16 1.13
C LEU A 58 -9.73 -1.10 0.24
N LEU A 59 -9.03 0.02 0.00
CA LEU A 59 -9.48 1.06 -0.93
C LEU A 59 -9.56 0.55 -2.38
N MET A 60 -8.61 -0.30 -2.80
CA MET A 60 -8.66 -0.94 -4.11
C MET A 60 -9.90 -1.83 -4.25
N ILE A 61 -10.18 -2.67 -3.25
CA ILE A 61 -11.37 -3.53 -3.21
C ILE A 61 -12.63 -2.66 -3.29
N TYR A 62 -12.69 -1.58 -2.51
CA TYR A 62 -13.81 -0.64 -2.55
C TYR A 62 -13.96 0.01 -3.93
N ALA A 63 -12.88 0.48 -4.56
CA ALA A 63 -12.92 1.12 -5.87
C ALA A 63 -13.44 0.17 -6.98
N ILE A 64 -13.07 -1.11 -6.89
CA ILE A 64 -13.54 -2.15 -7.81
C ILE A 64 -15.01 -2.51 -7.53
N LEU A 65 -15.36 -2.77 -6.26
CA LEU A 65 -16.72 -3.18 -5.88
C LEU A 65 -17.75 -2.06 -5.99
N ALA A 66 -17.37 -0.81 -5.76
CA ALA A 66 -18.21 0.37 -5.96
C ALA A 66 -18.40 0.73 -7.46
N SER A 67 -17.83 -0.05 -8.38
CA SER A 67 -17.96 0.15 -9.83
C SER A 67 -19.30 -0.26 -10.51
N PRO A 68 -20.44 -0.53 -9.85
CA PRO A 68 -21.73 -0.59 -10.53
C PRO A 68 -22.55 0.70 -10.29
N LYS A 69 -22.11 1.85 -10.78
CA LYS A 69 -23.04 2.96 -11.03
C LYS A 69 -23.37 3.01 -12.52
N ARG A 70 -24.31 2.14 -12.92
CA ARG A 70 -25.12 2.38 -14.12
C ARG A 70 -25.84 3.71 -13.91
N LYS A 71 -25.55 4.69 -14.76
CA LYS A 71 -26.58 5.58 -15.28
C LYS A 71 -26.85 5.15 -16.70
#